data_AF-A0A662D3Z3-F1
#
_entry.id   AF-A0A662D3Z3-F1
#
_cell.length_a   1.000
_cell.length_b   1.000
_cell.length_c   1.000
_cell.angle_alpha   90.00
_cell.angle_beta   90.00
_cell.angle_gamma   90.00
#
_symmetry.space_group_name_H-M   'P 1'
#
loop_
_entity.id
_entity.type
_entity.pdbx_description
1 polymer ?
#
loop_
_entity_poly.entity_id
_entity_poly.type
_entity_poly.pdbx_seq_one_letter_code
_entity_poly.pdbx_strand_id
1 'polypeptide(L)'
;MKITKCFSIVLLFISLFLPLSSQESSPQQVVPSTLKSITYEKTEAGLVFHIEVEGNFESEFYELESPHQLICQLTPIGTILVPDEIEVKEEVIEKIQVVKDSLPSLRLVFILAEKPLSLEVKTTASGLDVICTPPQPSPKAISREIATTKQLSSLQEITINKEGRQTILN
;
A
#
# COMPACT_ATOMS: atom_id res chain seq x y z
N MET A 1 73.69 41.94 -32.47
CA MET A 1 73.60 42.87 -31.32
C MET A 1 72.53 43.92 -31.61
N LYS A 2 71.74 44.29 -30.59
CA LYS A 2 70.60 45.24 -30.53
C LYS A 2 69.26 44.65 -31.05
N ILE A 3 68.34 44.18 -30.19
CA ILE A 3 67.40 44.91 -29.28
C ILE A 3 66.50 45.82 -30.15
N THR A 4 65.16 45.67 -30.24
CA THR A 4 64.15 45.85 -29.17
C THR A 4 62.72 45.62 -29.71
N LYS A 5 61.81 45.11 -28.86
CA LYS A 5 60.35 45.42 -28.70
C LYS A 5 59.39 45.18 -29.88
N CYS A 6 58.12 44.82 -29.73
CA CYS A 6 57.26 44.33 -28.66
C CYS A 6 55.91 43.98 -29.36
N PHE A 7 55.22 42.97 -28.85
CA PHE A 7 53.75 42.86 -28.81
C PHE A 7 52.94 43.35 -30.02
N SER A 8 52.42 42.38 -30.79
CA SER A 8 51.05 42.49 -31.27
C SER A 8 50.41 41.10 -31.23
N ILE A 9 49.98 40.73 -30.03
CA ILE A 9 48.90 39.77 -29.80
C ILE A 9 47.64 40.42 -30.36
N VAL A 10 47.27 40.14 -31.60
CA VAL A 10 45.90 40.34 -32.06
C VAL A 10 45.66 39.42 -33.27
N LEU A 11 44.49 38.78 -33.29
CA LEU A 11 43.85 38.13 -34.44
C LEU A 11 44.37 36.76 -34.87
N LEU A 12 44.07 35.73 -34.06
CA LEU A 12 43.49 34.51 -34.64
C LEU A 12 42.70 33.67 -33.61
N PHE A 13 41.84 34.31 -32.83
CA PHE A 13 40.68 33.61 -32.26
C PHE A 13 39.59 33.62 -33.33
N ILE A 14 39.70 32.69 -34.29
CA ILE A 14 38.58 32.31 -35.13
C ILE A 14 37.57 31.68 -34.19
N SER A 15 36.61 32.52 -33.85
CA SER A 15 35.35 32.23 -33.21
C SER A 15 34.61 31.17 -34.01
N LEU A 16 34.87 29.90 -33.70
CA LEU A 16 33.93 28.83 -33.96
C LEU A 16 32.81 28.96 -32.92
N PHE A 17 31.93 29.94 -33.14
CA PHE A 17 30.62 30.00 -32.49
C PHE A 17 29.84 28.79 -32.99
N LEU A 18 30.01 27.65 -32.31
CA LEU A 18 28.94 26.68 -32.21
C LEU A 18 27.79 27.43 -31.51
N PRO A 19 26.57 27.47 -32.06
CA PRO A 19 25.43 27.82 -31.24
C PRO A 19 25.36 26.72 -30.18
N LEU A 20 25.81 27.05 -28.98
CA LEU A 20 25.44 26.31 -27.79
C LEU A 20 23.91 26.48 -27.74
N SER A 21 23.19 25.51 -28.28
CA SER A 21 21.78 25.37 -28.01
C SER A 21 21.68 25.19 -26.50
N SER A 22 21.52 26.30 -25.78
CA SER A 22 20.89 26.29 -24.47
C SER A 22 19.53 25.67 -24.72
N GLN A 23 19.47 24.35 -24.58
CA GLN A 23 18.23 23.65 -24.36
C GLN A 23 17.78 24.14 -22.99
N GLU A 24 17.10 25.28 -23.02
CA GLU A 24 16.24 25.75 -21.95
C GLU A 24 15.17 24.67 -21.85
N SER A 25 15.49 23.65 -21.05
CA SER A 25 14.49 22.71 -20.58
C SER A 25 13.50 23.58 -19.84
N SER A 26 12.38 23.88 -20.50
CA SER A 26 11.19 24.38 -19.81
C SER A 26 11.11 23.59 -18.51
N PRO A 27 10.99 24.24 -17.33
CA PRO A 27 10.84 23.51 -16.09
C PRO A 27 9.68 22.55 -16.34
N GLN A 28 9.98 21.24 -16.38
CA GLN A 28 8.94 20.23 -16.52
C GLN A 28 8.01 20.53 -15.35
N GLN A 29 6.84 21.06 -15.66
CA GLN A 29 5.84 21.35 -14.66
C GLN A 29 5.50 19.98 -14.08
N VAL A 30 6.11 19.66 -12.94
CA VAL A 30 5.89 18.40 -12.25
C VAL A 30 4.45 18.47 -11.78
N VAL A 31 3.54 17.96 -12.61
CA VAL A 31 2.14 17.80 -12.21
C VAL A 31 2.18 16.82 -11.05
N PRO A 32 1.84 17.28 -9.84
CA PRO A 32 2.01 16.43 -8.68
C PRO A 32 0.93 15.34 -8.70
N SER A 33 1.32 14.12 -8.34
CA SER A 33 0.44 12.97 -8.48
C SER A 33 -0.74 13.03 -7.51
N THR A 34 -1.81 12.31 -7.85
CA THR A 34 -3.07 12.32 -7.13
C THR A 34 -3.40 10.94 -6.60
N LEU A 35 -3.56 10.82 -5.27
CA LEU A 35 -4.14 9.62 -4.67
C LEU A 35 -5.65 9.64 -4.90
N LYS A 36 -6.13 8.73 -5.76
CA LYS A 36 -7.53 8.67 -6.24
C LYS A 36 -8.42 7.85 -5.31
N SER A 37 -8.00 6.63 -4.99
CA SER A 37 -8.82 5.67 -4.27
C SER A 37 -7.98 4.71 -3.44
N ILE A 38 -8.57 4.18 -2.38
CA ILE A 38 -8.08 3.03 -1.63
C ILE A 38 -9.27 2.10 -1.45
N THR A 39 -9.19 0.90 -2.03
CA THR A 39 -10.21 -0.14 -1.91
C THR A 39 -9.56 -1.43 -1.46
N TYR A 40 -10.36 -2.42 -1.07
CA TYR A 40 -9.84 -3.73 -0.72
C TYR A 40 -10.82 -4.84 -1.06
N GLU A 41 -10.28 -6.03 -1.26
CA GLU A 41 -11.05 -7.25 -1.45
C GLU A 41 -10.47 -8.40 -0.63
N LYS A 42 -11.34 -9.36 -0.30
CA LYS A 42 -10.96 -10.59 0.37
C LYS A 42 -10.83 -11.70 -0.67
N THR A 43 -9.66 -12.32 -0.70
CA THR A 43 -9.32 -13.43 -1.59
C THR A 43 -9.04 -14.69 -0.78
N GLU A 44 -8.84 -15.83 -1.46
CA GLU A 44 -8.42 -17.07 -0.80
C GLU A 44 -7.05 -16.95 -0.11
N ALA A 45 -6.17 -16.07 -0.62
CA ALA A 45 -4.83 -15.85 -0.09
C ALA A 45 -4.75 -14.81 1.04
N GLY A 46 -5.83 -14.05 1.27
CA GLY A 46 -5.88 -12.98 2.25
C GLY A 46 -6.55 -11.71 1.73
N LEU A 47 -6.22 -10.57 2.33
CA LEU A 47 -6.73 -9.25 1.94
C LEU A 47 -5.80 -8.62 0.91
N VAL A 48 -6.37 -8.03 -0.14
CA VAL A 48 -5.64 -7.25 -1.13
C VAL A 48 -6.20 -5.84 -1.11
N PHE A 49 -5.34 -4.84 -0.89
CA PHE A 49 -5.68 -3.43 -0.95
C PHE A 49 -5.17 -2.85 -2.26
N HIS A 50 -6.06 -2.16 -2.97
CA HIS A 50 -5.74 -1.47 -4.21
C HIS A 50 -5.67 0.03 -3.92
N ILE A 51 -4.47 0.59 -4.06
CA ILE A 51 -4.19 2.02 -3.87
C ILE A 51 -3.98 2.61 -5.27
N GLU A 52 -4.91 3.46 -5.70
CA GLU A 52 -4.86 4.05 -7.04
C GLU A 52 -4.21 5.44 -6.99
N VAL A 53 -3.11 5.61 -7.73
CA VAL A 53 -2.38 6.87 -7.85
C VAL A 53 -2.28 7.27 -9.32
N GLU A 54 -2.79 8.45 -9.63
CA GLU A 54 -2.68 9.05 -10.96
C GLU A 54 -1.46 9.98 -11.01
N GLY A 55 -0.53 9.69 -11.93
CA GLY A 55 0.69 10.45 -12.11
C GLY A 55 1.95 9.67 -11.71
N ASN A 56 3.10 10.32 -11.83
CA ASN A 56 4.39 9.71 -11.51
C ASN A 56 4.66 9.81 -10.00
N PHE A 57 4.83 8.67 -9.34
CA PHE A 57 5.19 8.60 -7.93
C PHE A 57 6.21 7.50 -7.69
N GLU A 58 6.95 7.67 -6.60
CA GLU A 58 7.81 6.67 -5.99
C GLU A 58 7.18 6.22 -4.68
N SER A 59 7.50 4.99 -4.28
CA SER A 59 6.98 4.37 -3.07
C SER A 59 8.07 3.72 -2.24
N GLU A 60 8.04 3.95 -0.94
CA GLU A 60 8.84 3.24 0.06
C GLU A 60 7.89 2.59 1.07
N PHE A 61 8.28 1.47 1.68
CA PHE A 61 7.47 0.83 2.69
C PHE A 61 8.30 0.33 3.88
N TYR A 62 7.67 0.34 5.06
CA TYR A 62 8.29 -0.05 6.32
C TYR A 62 7.29 -0.83 7.17
N GLU A 63 7.76 -1.90 7.80
CA GLU A 63 7.00 -2.65 8.79
C GLU A 63 7.48 -2.31 10.19
N LEU A 64 6.53 -2.03 11.08
CA LEU A 64 6.76 -1.81 12.50
C LEU A 64 6.19 -3.00 13.28
N GLU A 65 6.97 -3.55 14.21
CA GLU A 65 6.55 -4.71 14.99
C GLU A 65 5.74 -4.35 16.24
N SER A 66 5.83 -3.12 16.76
CA SER A 66 5.08 -2.73 17.96
C SER A 66 4.85 -1.20 18.01
N PRO A 67 3.60 -0.73 17.83
CA PRO A 67 2.43 -1.49 17.35
C PRO A 67 2.65 -2.10 15.96
N HIS A 68 1.92 -3.17 15.63
CA HIS A 68 1.98 -3.78 14.30
C HIS A 68 1.42 -2.81 13.26
N GLN A 69 2.30 -2.29 12.40
CA GLN A 69 1.91 -1.34 11.35
C GLN A 69 2.69 -1.59 10.07
N LEU A 70 2.05 -1.33 8.94
CA LEU A 70 2.73 -1.11 7.67
C LEU A 70 2.56 0.34 7.27
N ILE A 71 3.69 0.95 6.92
CA ILE A 71 3.73 2.33 6.43
C ILE A 71 4.14 2.28 4.97
N CYS A 72 3.28 2.78 4.08
CA CYS A 72 3.63 3.05 2.69
C CYS A 72 3.77 4.55 2.49
N GLN A 73 4.98 5.00 2.16
CA GLN A 73 5.29 6.39 1.86
C GLN A 73 5.26 6.61 0.35
N LEU A 74 4.51 7.63 -0.10
CA LEU A 74 4.30 7.97 -1.52
C LEU A 74 4.80 9.39 -1.78
N THR A 75 5.66 9.56 -2.80
CA THR A 75 6.23 10.87 -3.17
C THR A 75 6.52 10.93 -4.67
N PRO A 76 6.18 12.01 -5.41
CA PRO A 76 5.40 13.17 -4.99
C PRO A 76 3.88 12.91 -5.06
N ILE A 77 3.13 13.29 -4.02
CA ILE A 77 1.67 13.39 -4.01
C ILE A 77 1.27 14.84 -3.71
N GLY A 78 0.51 15.45 -4.63
CA GLY A 78 -0.01 16.82 -4.47
C GLY A 78 -1.49 16.89 -4.13
N THR A 79 -2.27 15.89 -4.54
CA THR A 79 -3.72 15.86 -4.32
C THR A 79 -4.13 14.53 -3.69
N ILE A 80 -5.04 14.58 -2.72
CA ILE A 80 -5.53 13.42 -1.99
C ILE A 80 -7.06 13.46 -2.03
N LEU A 81 -7.68 12.45 -2.63
CA LEU A 81 -9.14 12.36 -2.82
C LEU A 81 -9.80 11.29 -1.93
N VAL A 82 -9.04 10.71 -1.01
CA VAL A 82 -9.50 9.70 -0.06
C VAL A 82 -9.69 10.32 1.33
N PRO A 83 -10.53 9.74 2.20
CA PRO A 83 -10.66 10.19 3.58
C PRO A 83 -9.36 9.99 4.36
N ASP A 84 -9.18 10.76 5.43
CA ASP A 84 -8.00 10.69 6.30
C ASP A 84 -7.93 9.35 7.08
N GLU A 85 -9.05 8.65 7.23
CA GLU A 85 -9.14 7.33 7.86
C GLU A 85 -10.16 6.45 7.13
N ILE A 86 -9.80 5.16 6.94
CA ILE A 86 -10.62 4.13 6.33
C ILE A 86 -10.71 2.96 7.30
N GLU A 87 -11.91 2.67 7.80
CA GLU A 87 -12.17 1.54 8.70
C GLU A 87 -12.21 0.24 7.89
N VAL A 88 -11.42 -0.76 8.31
CA VAL A 88 -11.31 -2.07 7.66
C VAL A 88 -11.65 -3.07 8.75
N LYS A 89 -12.89 -3.57 8.82
CA LYS A 89 -13.32 -4.47 9.90
C LYS A 89 -12.97 -5.93 9.61
N GLU A 90 -11.73 -6.18 9.24
CA GLU A 90 -11.24 -7.51 8.89
C GLU A 90 -10.27 -8.03 9.96
N GLU A 91 -10.06 -9.35 9.98
CA GLU A 91 -9.34 -10.03 11.08
C GLU A 91 -7.89 -9.55 11.28
N VAL A 92 -7.24 -9.03 10.23
CA VAL A 92 -5.80 -8.73 10.24
C VAL A 92 -5.50 -7.23 10.25
N ILE A 93 -6.37 -6.41 9.67
CA ILE A 93 -6.19 -4.96 9.53
C ILE A 93 -7.42 -4.30 10.11
N GLU A 94 -7.23 -3.35 11.03
CA GLU A 94 -8.31 -2.62 11.69
C GLU A 94 -8.71 -1.37 10.90
N LYS A 95 -7.71 -0.65 10.37
CA LYS A 95 -7.92 0.59 9.64
C LYS A 95 -6.67 1.03 8.88
N ILE A 96 -6.89 1.97 7.96
CA ILE A 96 -5.85 2.68 7.21
C ILE A 96 -5.94 4.16 7.55
N GLN A 97 -4.82 4.76 7.93
CA GLN A 97 -4.71 6.20 8.15
C GLN A 97 -3.93 6.85 7.01
N VAL A 98 -4.45 7.94 6.48
CA VAL A 98 -3.85 8.73 5.42
C VAL A 98 -3.23 9.97 6.06
N VAL A 99 -1.92 9.93 6.30
CA VAL A 99 -1.17 10.96 7.02
C VAL A 99 -0.39 11.82 6.04
N LYS A 100 -0.74 13.11 5.99
CA LYS A 100 0.02 14.11 5.24
C LYS A 100 1.25 14.51 6.05
N ASP A 101 2.42 14.04 5.64
CA ASP A 101 3.67 14.31 6.39
C ASP A 101 4.18 15.72 6.10
N SER A 102 4.49 15.97 4.83
CA SER A 102 4.87 17.28 4.29
C SER A 102 4.74 17.21 2.79
N LEU A 103 4.08 18.15 2.11
CA LEU A 103 4.02 18.12 0.65
C LEU A 103 5.46 18.17 0.08
N PRO A 104 5.80 17.31 -0.90
CA PRO A 104 4.92 16.45 -1.69
C PRO A 104 4.89 14.97 -1.21
N SER A 105 4.94 14.68 0.08
CA SER A 105 4.97 13.33 0.63
C SER A 105 3.70 12.97 1.41
N LEU A 106 3.24 11.74 1.22
CA LEU A 106 2.06 11.16 1.88
C LEU A 106 2.44 9.82 2.50
N ARG A 107 1.93 9.53 3.70
CA ARG A 107 2.07 8.22 4.36
C ARG A 107 0.70 7.54 4.49
N LEU A 108 0.63 6.30 4.06
CA LEU A 108 -0.49 5.39 4.32
C LEU A 108 -0.08 4.45 5.44
N VAL A 109 -0.77 4.50 6.58
CA VAL A 109 -0.46 3.69 7.76
C VAL A 109 -1.56 2.65 7.94
N PHE A 110 -1.24 1.40 7.63
CA PHE A 110 -2.08 0.25 7.87
C PHE A 110 -1.88 -0.20 9.33
N ILE A 111 -2.94 -0.08 10.14
CA ILE A 111 -2.94 -0.53 11.52
C ILE A 111 -3.43 -1.97 11.55
N LEU A 112 -2.55 -2.87 11.98
CA LEU A 112 -2.78 -4.31 11.98
C LEU A 112 -3.32 -4.74 13.35
N ALA A 113 -4.41 -5.51 13.36
CA ALA A 113 -4.99 -6.10 14.58
C ALA A 113 -4.09 -7.22 15.13
N GLU A 114 -3.52 -8.01 14.21
CA GLU A 114 -2.64 -9.13 14.49
C GLU A 114 -1.48 -9.16 13.49
N LYS A 115 -0.36 -9.81 13.86
CA LYS A 115 0.78 -9.96 12.95
C LYS A 115 0.38 -10.87 11.77
N PRO A 116 0.41 -10.38 10.51
CA PRO A 116 0.12 -11.21 9.35
C PRO A 116 1.22 -12.26 9.15
N LEU A 117 0.89 -13.33 8.42
CA LEU A 117 1.88 -14.32 8.00
C LEU A 117 2.87 -13.71 7.01
N SER A 118 2.36 -12.90 6.08
CA SER A 118 3.15 -12.18 5.09
C SER A 118 2.45 -10.89 4.71
N LEU A 119 3.27 -9.89 4.40
CA LEU A 119 2.85 -8.60 3.91
C LEU A 119 3.72 -8.25 2.70
N GLU A 120 3.08 -7.98 1.57
CA GLU A 120 3.78 -7.73 0.31
C GLU A 120 3.22 -6.46 -0.33
N VAL A 121 4.10 -5.59 -0.83
CA VAL A 121 3.73 -4.37 -1.56
C VAL A 121 4.21 -4.50 -2.99
N LYS A 122 3.30 -4.35 -3.95
CA LYS A 122 3.59 -4.41 -5.39
C LYS A 122 3.23 -3.10 -6.05
N THR A 123 4.17 -2.51 -6.77
CA THR A 123 3.87 -1.39 -7.65
C THR A 123 3.19 -1.90 -8.91
N THR A 124 2.06 -1.27 -9.27
CA THR A 124 1.28 -1.58 -10.47
C THR A 124 1.31 -0.39 -11.43
N ALA A 125 0.72 -0.56 -12.62
CA ALA A 125 0.60 0.53 -13.58
C ALA A 125 -0.30 1.68 -13.08
N SER A 126 -1.17 1.43 -12.10
CA SER A 126 -2.16 2.38 -11.59
C SER A 126 -1.92 2.79 -10.13
N GLY A 127 -0.82 2.35 -9.51
CA GLY A 127 -0.56 2.64 -8.09
C GLY A 127 0.16 1.50 -7.39
N LEU A 128 -0.39 1.05 -6.26
CA LEU A 128 0.15 -0.03 -5.44
C LEU A 128 -0.92 -1.06 -5.07
N ASP A 129 -0.52 -2.33 -5.00
CA ASP A 129 -1.26 -3.37 -4.31
C ASP A 129 -0.55 -3.74 -3.00
N VAL A 130 -1.28 -3.78 -1.89
CA VAL A 130 -0.79 -4.31 -0.62
C VAL A 130 -1.51 -5.61 -0.33
N ILE A 131 -0.76 -6.71 -0.24
CA ILE A 131 -1.28 -8.06 -0.07
C ILE A 131 -0.95 -8.51 1.36
N CYS A 132 -1.98 -8.81 2.13
CA CYS A 132 -1.88 -9.20 3.52
C CYS A 132 -2.44 -10.62 3.72
N THR A 133 -1.57 -11.57 4.02
CA THR A 133 -1.99 -12.95 4.32
C THR A 133 -2.25 -13.11 5.81
N PRO A 134 -3.46 -13.54 6.21
CA PRO A 134 -3.80 -13.70 7.61
C PRO A 134 -2.92 -14.75 8.30
N PRO A 135 -2.76 -14.65 9.63
CA PRO A 135 -2.13 -15.72 10.40
C PRO A 135 -2.93 -17.02 10.21
N GLN A 136 -2.24 -18.13 9.98
CA GLN A 136 -2.90 -19.44 9.87
C GLN A 136 -3.67 -19.74 11.16
N PRO A 137 -4.92 -20.24 11.09
CA PRO A 137 -5.67 -20.61 12.27
C PRO A 137 -4.90 -21.70 13.02
N SER A 138 -4.41 -21.38 14.21
CA SER A 138 -3.75 -22.38 15.05
C SER A 138 -4.72 -23.54 15.35
N PRO A 139 -4.24 -24.78 15.56
CA PRO A 139 -5.09 -25.93 15.91
C PRO A 139 -6.00 -25.71 17.14
N LYS A 140 -5.70 -24.70 17.97
CA LYS A 140 -6.54 -24.30 19.12
C LYS A 140 -7.83 -23.57 18.71
N ALA A 141 -7.89 -22.91 17.55
CA ALA A 141 -9.10 -22.28 17.03
C ALA A 141 -10.07 -23.32 16.43
N ILE A 142 -9.52 -24.33 15.75
CA ILE A 142 -10.26 -25.47 15.20
C ILE A 142 -10.99 -26.25 16.31
N SER A 143 -10.42 -26.32 17.51
CA SER A 143 -11.06 -26.97 18.66
C SER A 143 -12.28 -26.22 19.20
N ARG A 144 -12.41 -24.90 18.97
CA ARG A 144 -13.58 -24.12 19.40
C ARG A 144 -14.73 -24.24 18.40
N GLU A 145 -14.45 -24.24 17.11
CA GLU A 145 -15.47 -24.40 16.06
C GLU A 145 -16.00 -25.85 15.97
N ILE A 146 -15.14 -26.85 16.23
CA ILE A 146 -15.57 -28.25 16.37
C ILE A 146 -16.42 -28.44 17.65
N ALA A 147 -16.18 -27.66 18.71
CA ALA A 147 -16.99 -27.75 19.92
C ALA A 147 -18.41 -27.19 19.71
N THR A 148 -18.57 -26.10 18.95
CA THR A 148 -19.89 -25.54 18.65
C THR A 148 -20.69 -26.41 17.68
N THR A 149 -20.02 -27.00 16.68
CA THR A 149 -20.68 -27.94 15.75
C THR A 149 -20.96 -29.31 16.39
N LYS A 150 -20.11 -29.81 17.29
CA LYS A 150 -20.41 -31.04 18.07
C LYS A 150 -21.54 -30.84 19.07
N GLN A 151 -21.69 -29.66 19.68
CA GLN A 151 -22.83 -29.40 20.58
C GLN A 151 -24.18 -29.37 19.86
N LEU A 152 -24.22 -28.87 18.61
CA LEU A 152 -25.42 -28.91 17.77
C LEU A 152 -25.71 -30.32 17.24
N SER A 153 -24.67 -31.12 16.99
CA SER A 153 -24.80 -32.52 16.56
C SER A 153 -25.28 -33.46 17.68
N SER A 154 -24.99 -33.13 18.95
CA SER A 154 -25.38 -33.96 20.11
C SER A 154 -26.82 -33.74 20.61
N LEU A 155 -27.56 -32.78 20.05
CA LEU A 155 -28.96 -32.50 20.44
C LEU A 155 -30.01 -33.11 19.50
N GLN A 156 -29.61 -33.92 18.52
CA GLN A 156 -30.55 -34.64 17.64
C GLN A 156 -30.34 -36.15 17.73
N GLU A 157 -30.52 -36.72 18.93
CA GLU A 157 -30.83 -38.14 19.06
C GLU A 157 -32.36 -38.30 19.15
N ILE A 158 -33.04 -38.11 18.01
CA ILE A 158 -34.45 -38.52 17.89
C ILE A 158 -34.44 -40.03 17.76
N THR A 159 -34.69 -40.73 18.86
CA THR A 159 -35.02 -42.16 18.84
C THR A 159 -36.40 -42.30 18.20
N ILE A 160 -36.44 -42.75 16.94
CA ILE A 160 -37.69 -43.14 16.28
C ILE A 160 -38.09 -44.49 16.85
N ASN A 161 -39.04 -44.47 17.79
CA ASN A 161 -39.71 -45.68 18.26
C ASN A 161 -40.85 -46.05 17.29
N LYS A 162 -41.13 -47.34 17.14
CA LYS A 162 -41.89 -47.94 16.03
C LYS A 162 -43.41 -47.70 16.03
N GLU A 163 -43.90 -46.68 16.73
CA GLU A 163 -45.32 -46.32 16.77
C GLU A 163 -45.46 -44.81 16.66
N GLY A 164 -45.95 -44.35 15.50
CA GLY A 164 -45.98 -42.95 15.08
C GLY A 164 -46.82 -42.02 15.95
N ARG A 165 -46.25 -41.55 17.08
CA ARG A 165 -46.73 -40.38 17.82
C ARG A 165 -45.56 -39.51 18.27
N GLN A 166 -45.47 -38.32 17.68
CA GLN A 166 -44.59 -37.25 18.12
C GLN A 166 -45.22 -36.57 19.34
N THR A 167 -44.46 -36.44 20.43
CA THR A 167 -44.77 -35.51 21.53
C THR A 167 -43.50 -34.70 21.79
N ILE A 168 -43.58 -33.39 21.58
CA ILE A 168 -42.51 -32.44 21.90
C ILE A 168 -42.68 -32.09 23.38
N LEU A 169 -41.65 -32.30 24.20
CA LEU A 169 -41.51 -31.62 25.49
C LEU A 169 -40.21 -30.81 25.48
N ASN A 170 -40.31 -29.58 26.00
CA ASN A 170 -39.23 -28.64 26.26
C ASN A 170 -38.11 -29.24 27.10
#